data_AF-A0A7J2YWH8-F1
#
_entry.id   AF-A0A7J2YWH8-F1
#
_cell.length_a   1.000
_cell.length_b   1.000
_cell.length_c   1.000
_cell.angle_alpha   90.00
_cell.angle_beta   90.00
_cell.angle_gamma   90.00
#
_symmetry.space_group_name_H-M   'P 1'
#
loop_
_entity.id
_entity.type
_entity.pdbx_description
1 polymer ?
#
loop_
_entity_poly.entity_id
_entity_poly.type
_entity_poly.pdbx_seq_one_letter_code
_entity_poly.pdbx_strand_id
1 'polypeptide(L)' 'MIKQIADKNRKELEAKLADVFEVEINGLSTELRAILLDDMVTAFENRLNVLNNAIAKTAS' A
#
# COMPACT_ATOMS: atom_id res chain seq x y z
N MET A 1 20.70 -2.38 -1.60
CA MET A 1 19.95 -3.40 -2.37
C MET A 1 18.57 -3.68 -1.76
N ILE A 2 18.45 -4.02 -0.47
CA ILE A 2 17.16 -4.31 0.19
C ILE A 2 16.15 -3.16 0.08
N LYS A 3 16.58 -1.91 0.30
CA LYS A 3 15.72 -0.73 0.15
C LYS A 3 15.15 -0.58 -1.27
N GLN A 4 15.95 -0.79 -2.31
CA GLN A 4 15.49 -0.70 -3.70
C GLN A 4 14.46 -1.78 -4.05
N ILE A 5 14.56 -2.97 -3.45
CA ILE A 5 13.56 -4.04 -3.61
C ILE A 5 12.26 -3.66 -2.91
N ALA A 6 12.33 -3.11 -1.69
CA ALA A 6 11.16 -2.60 -0.96
C ALA A 6 10.47 -1.45 -1.72
N ASP A 7 11.25 -0.48 -2.21
CA ASP A 7 10.75 0.65 -2.99
C ASP A 7 10.10 0.20 -4.31
N LYS A 8 10.65 -0.83 -4.97
CA LYS A 8 10.06 -1.43 -6.17
C LYS A 8 8.71 -2.10 -5.86
N ASN A 9 8.64 -2.86 -4.78
CA ASN A 9 7.41 -3.53 -4.36
C ASN A 9 6.31 -2.52 -4.01
N ARG A 10 6.69 -1.40 -3.39
CA ARG A 10 5.76 -0.31 -3.06
C ARG A 10 5.13 0.30 -4.31
N LYS A 11 5.94 0.66 -5.31
CA LYS A 11 5.45 1.22 -6.58
C LYS A 11 4.55 0.26 -7.35
N GLU A 12 4.85 -1.04 -7.30
CA GLU A 12 3.99 -2.04 -7.93
C GLU A 12 2.63 -2.14 -7.23
N LEU A 13 2.61 -2.00 -5.90
CA LEU A 13 1.37 -1.98 -5.12
C LEU A 13 0.56 -0.70 -5.35
N GLU A 14 1.21 0.46 -5.41
CA GLU A 14 0.57 1.73 -5.80
C GLU A 14 -0.10 1.61 -7.18
N ALA A 15 0.61 1.03 -8.17
CA ALA A 15 0.06 0.83 -9.51
C ALA A 15 -1.17 -0.10 -9.51
N LYS A 16 -1.13 -1.19 -8.73
CA LYS A 16 -2.26 -2.11 -8.58
C LYS A 16 -3.47 -1.43 -7.92
N LEU A 17 -3.23 -0.60 -6.90
CA LEU A 17 -4.30 0.15 -6.25
C LEU A 17 -4.89 1.21 -7.18
N ALA A 18 -4.04 1.89 -7.96
CA ALA A 18 -4.49 2.87 -8.94
C ALA A 18 -5.37 2.25 -10.04
N ASP A 19 -5.02 1.05 -10.49
CA ASP A 19 -5.78 0.29 -11.49
C ASP A 19 -7.13 -0.19 -10.93
N VAL A 20 -7.13 -0.76 -9.72
CA VAL A 20 -8.36 -1.25 -9.08
C VAL A 20 -9.35 -0.14 -8.76
N PHE A 21 -8.86 1.03 -8.34
CA PHE A 21 -9.71 2.16 -7.91
C PHE A 21 -9.80 3.27 -8.95
N GLU A 22 -9.47 3.01 -10.23
CA GLU A 22 -9.37 4.03 -11.27
C GLU A 22 -10.66 4.86 -11.36
N VAL A 23 -11.82 4.19 -11.34
CA VAL A 23 -13.13 4.84 -11.48
C VAL A 23 -13.43 5.76 -10.30
N GLU A 24 -13.06 5.35 -9.09
CA GLU A 24 -13.31 6.07 -7.84
C GLU A 24 -12.36 7.27 -7.68
N ILE A 25 -11.14 7.18 -8.20
CA ILE A 25 -10.11 8.21 -8.00
C ILE A 25 -9.88 9.10 -9.23
N ASN A 26 -10.52 8.83 -10.38
CA ASN A 26 -10.29 9.60 -11.62
C ASN A 26 -10.63 11.10 -11.50
N GLY A 27 -11.55 11.47 -10.60
CA GLY A 27 -11.96 12.85 -10.36
C GLY A 27 -10.97 13.64 -9.50
N LEU A 28 -10.00 12.96 -8.88
CA LEU A 28 -8.96 13.59 -8.09
C LEU A 28 -7.84 14.12 -9.00
N SER A 29 -7.24 15.24 -8.60
CA SER A 29 -6.02 15.72 -9.25
C SER A 29 -4.90 14.69 -9.13
N THR A 30 -3.90 14.77 -10.02
CA THR A 30 -2.73 13.89 -9.98
C THR A 30 -2.04 13.90 -8.61
N GLU A 31 -1.96 15.07 -7.97
CA GLU A 31 -1.39 15.23 -6.63
C GLU A 31 -2.22 14.52 -5.57
N LEU A 32 -3.55 14.73 -5.56
CA LEU A 32 -4.44 14.08 -4.60
C LEU A 32 -4.49 12.56 -4.79
N ARG A 33 -4.43 12.07 -6.03
CA ARG A 33 -4.29 10.64 -6.32
C ARG A 33 -2.99 10.07 -5.75
N ALA A 34 -1.87 10.77 -5.94
CA ALA A 34 -0.58 10.31 -5.42
C ALA A 34 -0.59 10.23 -3.90
N ILE A 35 -1.14 11.25 -3.21
CA ILE A 35 -1.29 11.26 -1.76
C ILE A 35 -2.17 10.09 -1.29
N LEU A 36 -3.36 9.92 -1.89
CA LEU A 36 -4.27 8.85 -1.52
C LEU A 36 -3.64 7.46 -1.69
N LEU A 37 -2.98 7.22 -2.82
CA LEU A 37 -2.36 5.92 -3.10
C LEU A 37 -1.21 5.62 -2.12
N ASP A 38 -0.37 6.61 -1.81
CA ASP A 38 0.70 6.46 -0.82
C ASP A 38 0.15 6.14 0.58
N ASP A 39 -0.91 6.85 1.00
CA ASP A 39 -1.58 6.62 2.28
C ASP A 39 -2.21 5.22 2.35
N MET A 40 -2.86 4.77 1.27
CA MET A 40 -3.47 3.43 1.19
C MET A 40 -2.41 2.34 1.33
N VAL A 41 -1.28 2.47 0.65
CA VAL A 41 -0.18 1.51 0.77
C VAL A 41 0.38 1.48 2.19
N THR A 42 0.64 2.65 2.78
CA THR A 42 1.12 2.76 4.16
C THR A 42 0.16 2.11 5.15
N ALA A 43 -1.14 2.39 5.04
CA ALA A 43 -2.17 1.81 5.90
C ALA A 43 -2.24 0.29 5.75
N PHE A 44 -2.15 -0.22 4.51
CA PHE A 44 -2.17 -1.65 4.22
C PHE A 44 -0.96 -2.38 4.82
N GLU A 45 0.25 -1.86 4.59
CA GLU A 45 1.49 -2.43 5.14
C GLU A 45 1.49 -2.43 6.68
N ASN A 46 1.04 -1.34 7.29
CA ASN A 46 0.89 -1.24 8.75
C ASN A 46 -0.07 -2.31 9.28
N ARG A 47 -1.20 -2.51 8.61
CA ARG A 47 -2.21 -3.49 9.04
C ARG A 47 -1.69 -4.91 8.90
N LEU A 48 -1.00 -5.24 7.81
CA LEU A 48 -0.36 -6.54 7.64
C LEU A 48 0.65 -6.82 8.74
N ASN A 49 1.50 -5.85 9.09
CA ASN A 49 2.46 -6.01 10.18
C ASN A 49 1.77 -6.32 11.52
N VAL A 50 0.72 -5.56 11.86
CA VAL A 50 -0.04 -5.78 13.10
C VAL A 50 -0.68 -7.17 13.13
N LEU A 51 -1.34 -7.57 12.05
CA LEU A 51 -2.06 -8.84 11.97
C LEU A 51 -1.10 -10.05 11.95
N ASN A 52 -0.01 -9.97 11.20
CA ASN A 52 1.01 -11.03 11.17
C ASN A 52 1.63 -11.23 12.55
N ASN A 53 1.89 -10.15 13.30
CA ASN A 53 2.38 -10.23 14.67
C ASN A 53 1.34 -10.84 15.63
N ALA A 54 0.05 -10.56 15.45
CA ALA A 54 -1.00 -11.17 16.25
C ALA A 54 -1.12 -12.68 15.99
N ILE A 55 -1.01 -13.10 14.73
CA ILE A 55 -0.99 -14.52 14.33
C ILE A 55 0.23 -15.24 14.94
N ALA A 56 1.43 -14.65 14.83
CA ALA A 56 2.63 -15.24 15.39
C ALA A 56 2.55 -15.44 16.91
N LYS A 57 1.96 -14.49 17.64
CA LYS A 57 1.78 -14.56 19.10
C LYS A 57 0.72 -15.55 19.55
N THR A 58 -0.24 -15.89 18.70
CA THR A 58 -1.29 -16.87 19.02
C THR A 58 -0.89 -18.30 18.63
N ALA A 59 0.17 -18.46 17.82
CA ALA A 59 0.74 -19.74 17.43
C ALA A 59 1.85 -20.25 18.37
N SER A 60 2.25 -19.45 19.38
CA SER A 60 3.25 -19.78 20.43
C SER A 60 2.58 -20.16 21.74
#